data_AF-A0A352S0S2-F1
#
_entry.id   AF-A0A352S0S2-F1
#
_cell.length_a   1.000
_cell.length_b   1.000
_cell.length_c   1.000
_cell.angle_alpha   90.00
_cell.angle_beta   90.00
_cell.angle_gamma   90.00
#
_symmetry.space_group_name_H-M   'P 1'
#
loop_
_entity.id
_entity.type
_entity.pdbx_description
1 polymer ?
#
loop_
_entity_poly.entity_id
_entity_poly.type
_entity_poly.pdbx_seq_one_letter_code
_entity_poly.pdbx_strand_id
1 'polypeptide(L)' 'MNTQEAKIVLETALICAQEPLRVGDLRRLFADDVGADTIRVLLEELRNDWQQRGVELVALASGWRFQSRPEMREFLDR' A
#
# COMPACT_ATOMS: atom_id res chain seq x y z
N MET A 1 -3.60 -12.84 -14.13
CA MET A 1 -3.89 -12.39 -12.77
C MET A 1 -5.07 -11.45 -12.83
N ASN A 2 -6.08 -11.64 -11.97
CA ASN A 2 -7.20 -10.71 -11.90
C ASN A 2 -6.88 -9.51 -10.99
N THR A 3 -7.72 -8.46 -11.05
CA THR A 3 -7.53 -7.22 -10.28
C THR A 3 -7.49 -7.46 -8.76
N GLN A 4 -8.28 -8.40 -8.26
CA GLN A 4 -8.35 -8.71 -6.83
C GLN A 4 -7.06 -9.39 -6.33
N GLU A 5 -6.53 -10.35 -7.09
CA GLU A 5 -5.25 -11.01 -6.79
C GLU A 5 -4.11 -9.98 -6.75
N ALA A 6 -4.06 -9.06 -7.72
CA ALA A 6 -3.07 -7.99 -7.76
C ALA A 6 -3.15 -7.11 -6.50
N LYS A 7 -4.38 -6.77 -6.08
CA LYS A 7 -4.64 -5.96 -4.88
C LYS A 7 -4.15 -6.65 -3.60
N ILE A 8 -4.39 -7.95 -3.46
CA ILE A 8 -3.89 -8.77 -2.33
C ILE A 8 -2.36 -8.80 -2.29
N VAL A 9 -1.72 -8.98 -3.45
CA VAL A 9 -0.24 -8.99 -3.54
C VAL A 9 0.34 -7.63 -3.15
N LEU A 10 -0.24 -6.53 -3.64
CA LEU A 10 0.16 -5.17 -3.28
C LEU A 10 0.03 -4.91 -1.77
N GLU A 11 -1.13 -5.23 -1.20
CA GLU A 11 -1.39 -5.10 0.24
C GLU A 11 -0.35 -5.86 1.06
N THR A 12 -0.12 -7.13 0.72
CA THR A 12 0.83 -8.00 1.42
C THR A 12 2.24 -7.41 1.36
N ALA A 13 2.70 -6.98 0.18
CA ALA A 13 4.01 -6.38 0.02
C ALA A 13 4.15 -5.09 0.86
N LEU A 14 3.13 -4.22 0.85
CA LEU A 14 3.13 -2.96 1.59
C LEU A 14 3.10 -3.15 3.11
N ILE A 15 2.43 -4.20 3.60
CA ILE A 15 2.39 -4.54 5.03
C ILE A 15 3.76 -5.07 5.50
N CYS A 16 4.41 -5.90 4.68
CA CYS A 16 5.71 -6.50 5.03
C CYS A 16 6.90 -5.56 4.79
N ALA A 17 6.71 -4.46 4.04
CA ALA A 17 7.78 -3.53 3.72
C ALA A 17 8.22 -2.71 4.93
N GLN A 18 9.53 -2.64 5.15
CA GLN A 18 10.14 -1.76 6.17
C GLN A 18 10.25 -0.30 5.70
N GLU A 19 10.35 -0.10 4.38
CA GLU A 19 10.49 1.21 3.74
C GLU A 19 9.35 1.45 2.73
N PRO A 20 9.03 2.72 2.41
CA PRO A 20 8.04 3.03 1.37
C PRO A 20 8.41 2.41 0.02
N LEU A 21 7.44 1.72 -0.61
CA LEU A 21 7.62 1.10 -1.92
C LEU A 21 7.22 2.07 -3.04
N ARG A 22 8.11 2.27 -4.02
CA ARG A 22 7.77 3.08 -5.19
C ARG A 22 6.87 2.29 -6.13
N VAL A 23 6.08 3.00 -6.95
CA VAL A 23 5.25 2.37 -8.00
C VAL A 23 6.10 1.46 -8.89
N GLY A 24 7.34 1.84 -9.21
CA GLY A 24 8.26 1.00 -9.98
C GLY A 24 8.60 -0.33 -9.30
N ASP A 25 8.81 -0.34 -7.99
CA ASP A 25 9.12 -1.57 -7.25
C ASP A 25 7.88 -2.48 -7.15
N LEU A 26 6.70 -1.88 -6.93
CA LEU A 26 5.42 -2.59 -6.91
C LEU A 26 5.09 -3.25 -8.26
N ARG A 27 5.47 -2.63 -9.38
CA ARG A 27 5.32 -3.22 -10.72
C ARG A 27 6.18 -4.46 -10.93
N ARG A 28 7.39 -4.48 -10.36
CA ARG A 28 8.29 -5.65 -10.48
C ARG A 28 7.73 -6.90 -9.80
N LEU A 29 6.84 -6.76 -8.81
CA LEU A 29 6.11 -7.89 -8.21
C LEU A 29 5.27 -8.66 -9.23
N PHE A 30 4.93 -8.01 -10.34
CA PHE A 30 4.12 -8.55 -11.43
C PHE A 30 4.89 -8.66 -12.74
N ALA A 31 6.23 -8.77 -12.69
CA ALA A 31 7.09 -8.83 -13.87
C ALA A 31 6.82 -7.68 -14.87
N ASP A 32 6.44 -6.49 -14.38
CA ASP A 32 6.06 -5.31 -15.17
C ASP A 32 4.81 -5.47 -16.07
N ASP A 33 4.08 -6.59 -16.00
CA ASP A 33 2.84 -6.86 -16.74
C ASP A 33 1.70 -5.90 -16.34
N VAL A 34 1.77 -5.35 -15.13
CA VAL A 34 0.82 -4.35 -14.63
C VAL A 34 1.38 -2.94 -14.84
N GLY A 35 0.62 -2.12 -15.56
CA GLY A 35 0.98 -0.74 -15.85
C GLY A 35 1.00 0.16 -14.61
N ALA A 36 1.80 1.23 -14.63
CA ALA A 36 1.94 2.14 -13.51
C ALA A 36 0.61 2.80 -13.09
N ASP A 37 -0.27 3.11 -14.04
CA ASP A 37 -1.57 3.71 -13.76
C ASP A 37 -2.52 2.71 -13.10
N THR A 38 -2.49 1.45 -13.51
CA THR A 38 -3.24 0.38 -12.84
C THR A 38 -2.76 0.19 -11.40
N ILE A 39 -1.45 0.22 -11.16
CA ILE A 39 -0.91 0.18 -9.79
C ILE A 39 -1.43 1.37 -8.96
N ARG A 40 -1.43 2.59 -9.52
CA ARG A 40 -1.96 3.77 -8.82
C ARG A 40 -3.44 3.61 -8.47
N VAL A 41 -4.25 3.13 -9.41
CA VAL A 41 -5.68 2.84 -9.15
C VAL A 41 -5.84 1.83 -8.03
N LEU A 42 -5.10 0.72 -8.06
CA LEU A 42 -5.16 -0.31 -7.02
C LEU A 42 -4.73 0.21 -5.64
N LEU A 43 -3.71 1.07 -5.59
CA LEU A 43 -3.25 1.70 -4.35
C LEU A 43 -4.30 2.65 -3.76
N GLU A 44 -4.99 3.40 -4.61
CA GLU A 44 -6.09 4.27 -4.22
C GLU A 44 -7.29 3.47 -3.70
N GLU A 45 -7.65 2.38 -4.38
CA GLU A 45 -8.67 1.45 -3.90
C GLU A 45 -8.27 0.80 -2.57
N LEU A 46 -7.00 0.38 -2.40
CA LEU A 46 -6.49 -0.15 -1.12
C LEU A 46 -6.58 0.90 -0.02
N ARG A 47 -6.21 2.14 -0.30
CA ARG A 47 -6.33 3.24 0.67
C ARG A 47 -7.78 3.41 1.14
N ASN A 48 -8.74 3.29 0.23
CA ASN A 48 -10.16 3.37 0.57
C ASN A 48 -10.63 2.19 1.43
N ASP A 49 -10.22 0.95 1.10
CA ASP A 49 -10.54 -0.25 1.88
C ASP A 49 -10.03 -0.18 3.34
N TRP A 50 -8.98 0.61 3.58
CA TRP A 50 -8.34 0.78 4.89
C TRP A 50 -8.79 2.05 5.65
N GLN A 51 -9.78 2.81 5.16
CA GLN A 51 -10.22 4.05 5.82
C GLN A 51 -10.72 3.86 7.26
N GLN A 52 -11.31 2.72 7.59
CA GLN A 52 -11.92 2.46 8.91
C GLN A 52 -11.06 1.55 9.82
N ARG A 53 -9.75 1.42 9.52
CA ARG A 53 -8.81 0.58 10.28
C ARG A 53 -7.81 1.45 11.04
N GLY A 54 -7.15 0.87 12.06
CA GLY A 54 -6.15 1.58 12.88
C GLY A 54 -4.83 1.90 12.14
N VAL A 55 -4.63 1.36 10.94
CA VAL A 55 -3.52 1.71 10.04
C VAL A 55 -4.07 2.25 8.73
N GLU A 56 -3.28 3.07 8.05
CA GLU A 56 -3.62 3.72 6.81
C GLU A 56 -2.50 3.58 5.78
N LEU A 57 -2.90 3.50 4.51
CA LEU A 57 -1.98 3.52 3.38
C LEU A 57 -1.74 4.98 2.96
N VAL A 58 -0.49 5.44 3.03
CA VAL A 58 -0.11 6.82 2.72
C VAL A 58 0.82 6.91 1.52
N ALA A 59 0.65 7.97 0.73
CA ALA A 59 1.56 8.35 -0.35
C ALA A 59 2.58 9.37 0.16
N LEU A 60 3.86 9.03 0.07
CA LEU A 60 5.00 9.87 0.39
C LEU A 60 5.77 10.22 -0.88
N ALA A 61 6.63 11.24 -0.83
CA ALA A 61 7.55 11.53 -1.93
C ALA A 61 8.47 10.33 -2.27
N SER A 62 8.76 9.47 -1.29
CA SER A 62 9.62 8.29 -1.45
C SER A 62 8.87 7.03 -1.90
N GLY A 63 7.53 6.99 -1.86
CA GLY A 63 6.74 5.80 -2.20
C GLY A 63 5.47 5.67 -1.35
N TRP A 64 4.92 4.46 -1.31
CA TRP A 64 3.71 4.12 -0.56
C TRP A 64 4.06 3.23 0.63
N ARG A 65 3.40 3.44 1.77
CA ARG A 65 3.55 2.57 2.96
C ARG A 65 2.30 2.55 3.81
N PHE A 66 2.17 1.47 4.59
CA PHE A 66 1.28 1.50 5.74
C PHE A 66 1.93 2.24 6.92
N GLN A 67 1.09 2.92 7.71
CA GLN A 67 1.45 3.49 9.00
C GLN A 67 0.25 3.45 9.95
N SER A 68 0.50 3.50 11.26
CA SER A 68 -0.56 3.69 12.25
C SER A 68 -1.22 5.07 12.07
N ARG A 69 -2.55 5.14 12.21
CA ARG A 69 -3.26 6.41 12.26
C ARG A 69 -2.78 7.25 13.44
N PRO A 70 -2.82 8.60 13.36
CA PRO A 70 -2.43 9.47 14.46
C PRO A 70 -3.16 9.16 15.77
N GLU A 71 -4.44 8.79 15.69
CA GLU A 71 -5.29 8.39 16.81
C GLU A 71 -4.75 7.16 17.56
N MET A 72 -3.98 6.29 16.91
CA MET A 72 -3.41 5.10 17.56
C MET A 72 -2.15 5.41 18.37
N ARG A 73 -1.53 6.59 18.19
CA ARG A 73 -0.26 6.94 18.86
C ARG A 73 -0.37 6.92 20.38
N GLU A 74 -1.49 7.35 20.94
CA GLU A 74 -1.71 7.34 22.40
C GLU A 74 -1.60 5.94 23.02
N PHE A 75 -1.86 4.89 22.24
CA PHE A 75 -1.79 3.50 22.67
C PHE A 75 -0.43 2.86 22.37
N LEU A 76 0.25 3.29 21.30
CA LEU A 76 1.49 2.68 20.81
C LEU A 76 2.76 3.30 21.41
N ASP A 77 2.73 4.56 21.82
CA ASP A 77 3.87 5.27 22.43
C ASP A 77 4.00 4.99 23.95
N ARG A 78 3.37 3.93 24.45
CA ARG A 78 3.38 3.52 25.87
C ARG A 78 4.54 2.59 26.22
#